data_AF-A0A6J1NT80-F1
#
_entry.id   AF-A0A6J1NT80-F1
#
_cell.length_a   1.000
_cell.length_b   1.000
_cell.length_c   1.000
_cell.angle_alpha   90.00
_cell.angle_beta   90.00
_cell.angle_gamma   90.00
#
_symmetry.space_group_name_H-M   'P 1'
#
loop_
_entity.id
_entity.type
_entity.pdbx_description
1 polymer ?
#
loop_
_entity_poly.entity_id
_entity_poly.type
_entity_poly.pdbx_seq_one_letter_code
_entity_poly.pdbx_strand_id
1 'polypeptide(L)'
;MASNHQVLTTQSRPRSSSDTDTCCCCIPLRTGCLILAYMYLVKNIVKVFVLIPLAVNIVQEVIASLDNHDIHEATSYDNKDLFYKNDDTHEVVIGSYICLGLFSVFCIMESTFNVLLLIGLHKEISKYVRVFFIYQAVIIVLMTIFVIVILVVIFAPIEAIIGAAISYIIQISLEVYYIFVLRRHYLNMEEHKQNLMVDWQG
;
A
#
# COMPACT_ATOMS: atom_id res chain seq x y z
N MET A 1 -74.72 12.60 0.55
CA MET A 1 -73.68 11.68 1.08
C MET A 1 -72.47 11.79 0.17
N ALA A 2 -71.52 12.62 0.55
CA ALA A 2 -70.29 12.89 -0.20
C ALA A 2 -69.13 12.35 0.64
N SER A 3 -68.40 11.35 0.14
CA SER A 3 -67.19 10.85 0.80
C SER A 3 -65.98 11.63 0.28
N ASN A 4 -65.34 12.35 1.20
CA ASN A 4 -64.09 13.07 0.98
C ASN A 4 -62.94 12.06 0.90
N HIS A 5 -62.45 11.78 -0.31
CA HIS A 5 -61.14 11.17 -0.50
C HIS A 5 -60.06 12.25 -0.27
N GLN A 6 -59.49 12.27 0.92
CA GLN A 6 -58.28 13.03 1.20
C GLN A 6 -57.10 12.33 0.50
N VAL A 7 -56.72 12.89 -0.64
CA VAL A 7 -55.47 12.58 -1.33
C VAL A 7 -54.34 13.12 -0.46
N LEU A 8 -53.72 12.24 0.34
CA LEU A 8 -52.44 12.51 0.99
C LEU A 8 -51.40 12.71 -0.11
N THR A 9 -51.19 13.96 -0.50
CA THR A 9 -50.00 14.37 -1.23
C THR A 9 -48.86 14.34 -0.22
N THR A 10 -48.13 13.23 -0.18
CA THR A 10 -46.81 13.16 0.43
C THR A 10 -45.90 14.11 -0.33
N GLN A 11 -45.84 15.34 0.17
CA GLN A 11 -44.93 16.38 -0.26
C GLN A 11 -43.51 15.85 -0.07
N SER A 12 -42.93 15.35 -1.16
CA SER A 12 -41.52 15.04 -1.27
C SER A 12 -40.75 16.32 -0.98
N ARG A 13 -40.27 16.45 0.26
CA ARG A 13 -39.27 17.46 0.59
C ARG A 13 -38.16 17.33 -0.47
N PRO A 14 -37.78 18.40 -1.18
CA PRO A 14 -36.55 18.39 -1.92
C PRO A 14 -35.44 18.13 -0.89
N ARG A 15 -34.96 16.89 -0.82
CA ARG A 15 -33.75 16.55 -0.08
C ARG A 15 -32.67 17.37 -0.76
N SER A 16 -32.21 18.42 -0.08
CA SER A 16 -31.10 19.28 -0.51
C SER A 16 -29.84 18.42 -0.56
N SER A 17 -29.65 17.74 -1.69
CA SER A 17 -28.57 16.80 -1.99
C SER A 17 -27.28 17.51 -2.37
N SER A 18 -26.91 18.60 -1.69
CA SER A 18 -25.83 19.48 -2.21
C SER A 18 -24.73 19.86 -1.23
N ASP A 19 -24.89 19.68 0.09
CA ASP A 19 -23.92 20.29 1.03
C ASP A 19 -23.00 19.29 1.75
N THR A 20 -23.13 17.97 1.52
CA THR A 20 -22.25 16.95 2.14
C THR A 20 -21.24 16.29 1.19
N ASP A 21 -21.17 16.73 -0.07
CA ASP A 21 -20.32 16.12 -1.11
C ASP A 21 -18.94 16.77 -1.28
N THR A 22 -18.64 17.81 -0.51
CA THR A 22 -17.32 18.44 -0.50
C THR A 22 -16.43 17.79 0.57
N CYS A 23 -15.25 17.34 0.14
CA CYS A 23 -14.19 16.92 1.05
C CYS A 23 -13.35 18.15 1.47
N CYS A 24 -12.34 17.96 2.33
CA CYS A 24 -11.39 19.03 2.66
C CYS A 24 -10.94 19.75 1.37
N CYS A 25 -11.04 21.08 1.37
CA CYS A 25 -10.69 21.97 0.25
C CYS A 25 -11.67 22.03 -0.94
N CYS A 26 -12.97 21.77 -0.74
CA CYS A 26 -14.00 21.95 -1.79
C CYS A 26 -13.82 21.06 -3.03
N ILE A 27 -12.96 20.03 -2.95
CA ILE A 27 -12.78 19.08 -4.06
C ILE A 27 -13.91 18.04 -3.96
N PRO A 28 -14.61 17.75 -5.07
CA PRO A 28 -15.61 16.69 -5.09
C PRO A 28 -14.96 15.37 -4.68
N LEU A 29 -15.62 14.63 -3.79
CA LEU A 29 -15.09 13.40 -3.17
C LEU A 29 -14.56 12.40 -4.20
N ARG A 30 -15.22 12.31 -5.36
CA ARG A 30 -14.81 11.49 -6.52
C ARG A 30 -13.42 11.85 -7.04
N THR A 31 -13.18 13.14 -7.28
CA THR A 31 -11.88 13.62 -7.80
C THR A 31 -10.78 13.40 -6.77
N GLY A 32 -11.06 13.64 -5.49
CA GLY A 32 -10.10 13.37 -4.40
C GLY A 32 -9.66 11.91 -4.32
N CYS A 33 -10.61 10.97 -4.36
CA CYS A 33 -10.30 9.53 -4.32
C CYS A 33 -9.51 9.09 -5.55
N LEU A 34 -9.85 9.62 -6.72
CA LEU A 34 -9.17 9.32 -7.97
C LEU A 34 -7.72 9.83 -7.94
N ILE A 35 -7.48 11.07 -7.50
CA ILE A 35 -6.13 11.62 -7.31
C ILE A 35 -5.31 10.74 -6.36
N LEU A 36 -5.87 10.35 -5.21
CA LEU A 36 -5.16 9.50 -4.25
C LEU A 36 -4.80 8.12 -4.85
N ALA A 37 -5.72 7.50 -5.60
CA ALA A 37 -5.44 6.25 -6.29
C ALA A 37 -4.31 6.39 -7.33
N TYR A 38 -4.26 7.50 -8.08
CA TYR A 38 -3.15 7.80 -8.99
C TYR A 38 -1.83 8.03 -8.26
N MET A 39 -1.83 8.79 -7.15
CA MET A 39 -0.62 8.99 -6.35
C MET A 39 -0.07 7.65 -5.84
N TYR A 40 -0.96 6.75 -5.41
CA TYR A 40 -0.58 5.42 -4.95
C TYR A 40 -0.04 4.53 -6.09
N LEU A 41 -0.64 4.61 -7.28
CA LEU A 41 -0.12 3.95 -8.48
C LEU A 41 1.28 4.48 -8.85
N VAL A 42 1.47 5.80 -8.86
CA VAL A 42 2.77 6.42 -9.16
C VAL A 42 3.82 6.02 -8.13
N LYS A 43 3.48 6.02 -6.83
CA LYS A 43 4.35 5.50 -5.76
C LYS A 43 4.83 4.07 -6.08
N ASN A 44 3.93 3.19 -6.51
CA ASN A 44 4.29 1.80 -6.82
C ASN A 44 5.10 1.67 -8.12
N ILE A 45 4.84 2.51 -9.13
CA ILE A 45 5.67 2.58 -10.33
C ILE A 45 7.09 3.03 -9.96
N VAL A 46 7.24 4.12 -9.19
CA VAL A 46 8.55 4.59 -8.72
C VAL A 46 9.27 3.51 -7.92
N LYS A 47 8.55 2.79 -7.06
CA LYS A 47 9.11 1.68 -6.28
C LYS A 47 9.64 0.55 -7.18
N VAL A 48 8.87 0.12 -8.17
CA VAL A 48 9.28 -0.96 -9.06
C VAL A 48 10.42 -0.54 -10.00
N PHE A 49 10.32 0.63 -10.62
CA PHE A 49 11.26 1.05 -11.66
C PHE A 49 12.51 1.75 -11.14
N VAL A 50 12.47 2.35 -9.95
CA VAL A 50 13.60 3.11 -9.38
C VAL A 50 14.19 2.40 -8.17
N LEU A 51 13.38 2.01 -7.20
CA LEU A 51 13.90 1.45 -5.95
C LEU A 51 14.46 0.04 -6.13
N ILE A 52 13.84 -0.83 -6.93
CA ILE A 52 14.35 -2.20 -7.15
C ILE A 52 15.72 -2.19 -7.85
N PRO A 53 15.93 -1.51 -9.00
CA PRO A 53 17.25 -1.48 -9.64
C PRO A 53 18.31 -0.84 -8.75
N LEU A 54 17.94 0.20 -8.01
CA LEU A 54 18.84 0.83 -7.03
C LEU A 54 19.27 -0.17 -5.95
N ALA A 55 18.34 -0.96 -5.42
CA ALA A 55 18.66 -2.00 -4.43
C ALA A 55 19.60 -3.07 -5.00
N VAL A 56 19.41 -3.51 -6.25
CA VAL A 56 20.33 -4.44 -6.93
C VAL A 56 21.73 -3.85 -7.01
N ASN A 57 21.86 -2.59 -7.44
CA ASN A 57 23.16 -1.93 -7.56
C ASN A 57 23.89 -1.84 -6.22
N ILE A 58 23.17 -1.50 -5.14
CA ILE A 58 23.74 -1.44 -3.79
C ILE A 58 24.23 -2.83 -3.35
N VAL A 59 23.42 -3.88 -3.55
CA VAL A 59 23.82 -5.26 -3.21
C VAL A 59 25.08 -5.66 -4.00
N GLN A 60 25.13 -5.32 -5.29
CA GLN A 60 26.28 -5.64 -6.14
C GLN A 60 27.56 -4.90 -5.71
N GLU A 61 27.45 -3.63 -5.32
CA GLU A 61 28.58 -2.86 -4.80
C GLU A 61 29.09 -3.43 -3.47
N VAL A 62 28.19 -3.81 -2.57
CA VAL A 62 28.56 -4.48 -1.30
C VAL A 62 29.31 -5.78 -1.58
N ILE A 63 28.83 -6.60 -2.52
CA ILE A 63 29.51 -7.84 -2.92
C ILE A 63 30.92 -7.56 -3.47
N ALA A 64 31.06 -6.56 -4.35
CA ALA A 64 32.36 -6.19 -4.90
C ALA A 64 33.32 -5.65 -3.82
N SER A 65 32.80 -4.97 -2.79
CA SER A 65 33.62 -4.47 -1.68
C SER A 65 34.16 -5.60 -0.78
N LEU A 66 33.41 -6.69 -0.62
CA LEU A 66 33.81 -7.84 0.17
C LEU A 66 34.94 -8.64 -0.51
N ASP A 67 34.86 -8.84 -1.83
CA ASP A 67 35.86 -9.61 -2.61
C ASP A 67 37.27 -8.95 -2.60
N ASN A 68 37.34 -7.62 -2.53
CA ASN A 68 38.61 -6.90 -2.53
C ASN A 68 39.36 -6.93 -1.18
N HIS A 69 38.68 -7.20 -0.07
CA HIS A 69 39.30 -7.14 1.26
C HIS A 69 40.11 -8.42 1.59
N ASP A 70 39.83 -9.56 0.94
CA ASP A 70 40.49 -10.83 1.24
C ASP A 70 41.91 -10.95 0.65
N ILE A 71 42.26 -10.13 -0.36
CA ILE A 71 43.54 -10.27 -1.08
C ILE A 71 44.72 -9.67 -0.29
N HIS A 72 44.48 -8.67 0.56
CA HIS A 72 45.59 -7.96 1.24
C HIS A 72 46.03 -8.59 2.57
N GLU A 73 45.22 -9.46 3.18
CA GLU A 73 45.55 -10.08 4.48
C GLU A 73 46.19 -11.48 4.35
N ALA A 74 46.10 -12.11 3.17
CA ALA A 74 46.58 -13.48 2.94
C ALA A 74 48.12 -13.64 2.85
N THR A 75 48.92 -12.58 3.01
CA THR A 75 50.38 -12.65 2.81
C THR A 75 51.21 -12.94 4.07
N SER A 76 50.63 -13.14 5.26
CA SER A 76 51.46 -13.24 6.49
C SER A 76 51.22 -14.38 7.50
N TYR A 77 50.29 -15.33 7.33
CA TYR A 77 50.15 -16.44 8.30
C TYR A 77 49.81 -17.80 7.67
N ASP A 78 50.56 -18.81 8.12
CA ASP A 78 50.57 -20.24 7.77
C ASP A 78 49.19 -20.89 8.01
N ASN A 79 48.51 -21.34 6.95
CA ASN A 79 47.05 -21.45 6.87
C ASN A 79 46.56 -22.89 6.67
N LYS A 80 45.93 -23.48 7.72
CA LYS A 80 45.03 -24.64 7.60
C LYS A 80 43.58 -24.35 8.00
N ASP A 81 43.30 -23.19 8.61
CA ASP A 81 41.97 -22.84 9.10
C ASP A 81 41.20 -21.85 8.18
N LEU A 82 41.81 -21.35 7.11
CA LEU A 82 41.17 -20.41 6.18
C LEU A 82 40.07 -21.01 5.30
N PHE A 83 39.98 -22.34 5.22
CA PHE A 83 39.02 -23.00 4.33
C PHE A 83 37.59 -23.02 4.91
N TYR A 84 37.39 -22.69 6.19
CA TYR A 84 36.08 -22.74 6.84
C TYR A 84 35.32 -21.40 6.84
N LYS A 85 35.96 -20.28 6.47
CA LYS A 85 35.35 -18.94 6.59
C LYS A 85 34.64 -18.43 5.33
N ASN A 86 34.77 -19.14 4.20
CA ASN A 86 34.20 -18.70 2.92
C ASN A 86 32.75 -19.18 2.68
N ASP A 87 32.18 -20.05 3.52
CA ASP A 87 30.81 -20.54 3.32
C ASP A 87 29.76 -19.48 3.73
N ASP A 88 30.05 -18.71 4.79
CA ASP A 88 29.09 -17.75 5.38
C ASP A 88 28.76 -16.57 4.46
N THR A 89 29.68 -16.14 3.59
CA THR A 89 29.47 -14.99 2.70
C THR A 89 28.51 -15.33 1.55
N HIS A 90 28.61 -16.54 0.99
CA HIS A 90 27.72 -17.00 -0.08
C HIS A 90 26.27 -17.13 0.38
N GLU A 91 26.04 -17.59 1.62
CA GLU A 91 24.69 -17.70 2.19
C GLU A 91 23.99 -16.33 2.30
N VAL A 92 24.71 -15.31 2.77
CA VAL A 92 24.17 -13.94 2.91
C VAL A 92 23.82 -13.35 1.54
N VAL A 93 24.69 -13.53 0.54
CA VAL A 93 24.47 -13.05 -0.82
C VAL A 93 23.23 -13.69 -1.44
N ILE A 94 23.14 -15.02 -1.39
CA ILE A 94 21.99 -15.75 -1.92
C ILE A 94 20.70 -15.32 -1.20
N GLY A 95 20.75 -15.20 0.13
CA GLY A 95 19.62 -14.71 0.93
C GLY A 95 19.13 -13.34 0.48
N SER A 96 20.05 -12.40 0.22
CA SER A 96 19.70 -11.03 -0.22
C SER A 96 18.97 -11.01 -1.56
N TYR A 97 19.37 -11.83 -2.54
CA TYR A 97 18.70 -11.93 -3.83
C TYR A 97 17.31 -12.57 -3.72
N ILE A 98 17.17 -13.60 -2.88
CA ILE A 98 15.87 -14.23 -2.62
C ILE A 98 14.91 -13.22 -1.99
N CYS A 99 15.35 -12.49 -0.97
CA CYS A 99 14.56 -11.44 -0.34
C CYS A 99 14.14 -10.35 -1.33
N LEU A 100 15.06 -9.89 -2.18
CA LEU A 100 14.77 -8.88 -3.20
C LEU A 100 13.79 -9.38 -4.26
N GLY A 101 13.93 -10.64 -4.70
CA GLY A 101 13.00 -11.28 -5.62
C GLY A 101 11.58 -11.37 -5.05
N LEU A 102 11.45 -11.84 -3.80
CA LEU A 102 10.15 -11.92 -3.11
C LEU A 102 9.51 -10.54 -2.94
N PHE A 103 10.30 -9.52 -2.57
CA PHE A 103 9.85 -8.14 -2.45
C PHE A 103 9.36 -7.58 -3.80
N SER A 104 10.04 -7.92 -4.89
CA SER A 104 9.67 -7.49 -6.24
C SER A 104 8.32 -8.08 -6.67
N VAL A 105 8.11 -9.39 -6.44
CA VAL A 105 6.82 -10.07 -6.70
C VAL A 105 5.70 -9.41 -5.90
N PHE A 106 5.95 -9.12 -4.62
CA PHE A 106 5.00 -8.45 -3.77
C PHE A 106 4.59 -7.08 -4.33
N CYS A 107 5.56 -6.26 -4.79
CA CYS A 107 5.29 -4.94 -5.37
C CYS A 107 4.45 -5.03 -6.66
N ILE A 108 4.69 -6.04 -7.50
CA ILE A 108 3.92 -6.27 -8.73
C ILE A 108 2.47 -6.65 -8.40
N MET A 109 2.27 -7.52 -7.41
CA MET A 109 0.92 -7.87 -6.94
C MET A 109 0.18 -6.64 -6.41
N GLU A 110 0.84 -5.83 -5.58
CA GLU A 110 0.29 -4.59 -5.03
C GLU A 110 -0.12 -3.61 -6.15
N SER A 111 0.71 -3.47 -7.19
CA SER A 111 0.38 -2.66 -8.37
C SER A 111 -0.87 -3.16 -9.09
N THR A 112 -1.08 -4.47 -9.16
CA THR A 112 -2.27 -5.06 -9.81
C THR A 112 -3.55 -4.68 -9.06
N PHE A 113 -3.52 -4.75 -7.73
CA PHE A 113 -4.66 -4.33 -6.89
C PHE A 113 -4.96 -2.84 -7.00
N ASN A 114 -3.94 -1.99 -7.17
CA ASN A 114 -4.15 -0.56 -7.40
C ASN A 114 -4.87 -0.28 -8.73
N VAL A 115 -4.51 -1.00 -9.79
CA VAL A 115 -5.20 -0.89 -11.07
C VAL A 115 -6.66 -1.36 -10.94
N LEU A 116 -6.90 -2.46 -10.22
CA LEU A 116 -8.26 -2.92 -9.93
C LEU A 116 -9.08 -1.88 -9.17
N LEU A 117 -8.48 -1.21 -8.19
CA LEU A 117 -9.12 -0.12 -7.47
C LEU A 117 -9.44 1.06 -8.40
N LEU A 118 -8.50 1.44 -9.26
CA LEU A 118 -8.68 2.54 -10.20
C LEU A 118 -9.83 2.25 -11.18
N ILE A 119 -9.93 1.02 -11.67
CA ILE A 119 -11.06 0.55 -12.48
C ILE A 119 -12.36 0.57 -11.67
N GLY A 120 -12.32 0.13 -10.41
CA GLY A 120 -13.46 0.13 -9.50
C GLY A 120 -14.02 1.53 -9.24
N LEU A 121 -13.13 2.51 -9.05
CA LEU A 121 -13.46 3.93 -8.90
C LEU A 121 -14.01 4.52 -10.19
N HIS A 122 -13.38 4.25 -11.34
CA HIS A 122 -13.82 4.82 -12.62
C HIS A 122 -15.18 4.28 -13.07
N LYS A 123 -15.44 2.97 -12.86
CA LYS A 123 -16.71 2.33 -13.24
C LYS A 123 -17.77 2.39 -12.16
N GLU A 124 -17.48 3.00 -11.01
CA GLU A 124 -18.38 3.07 -9.85
C GLU A 124 -18.90 1.70 -9.35
N ILE A 125 -18.05 0.67 -9.47
CA ILE A 125 -18.40 -0.71 -9.07
C ILE A 125 -17.87 -0.97 -7.66
N SER A 126 -18.74 -0.76 -6.67
CA SER A 126 -18.45 -0.99 -5.23
C SER A 126 -17.83 -2.36 -4.92
N LYS A 127 -18.17 -3.42 -5.67
CA LYS A 127 -17.61 -4.77 -5.45
C LYS A 127 -16.07 -4.80 -5.51
N TYR A 128 -15.45 -4.14 -6.48
CA TYR A 128 -13.98 -4.13 -6.60
C TYR A 128 -13.33 -3.32 -5.48
N VAL A 129 -13.94 -2.19 -5.10
CA VAL A 129 -13.48 -1.36 -3.99
C VAL A 129 -13.52 -2.14 -2.67
N ARG A 130 -14.56 -2.95 -2.44
CA ARG A 130 -14.66 -3.82 -1.25
C ARG A 130 -13.54 -4.86 -1.18
N VAL A 131 -13.23 -5.53 -2.29
CA VAL A 131 -12.13 -6.51 -2.36
C VAL A 131 -10.79 -5.82 -2.06
N PHE A 132 -10.58 -4.62 -2.61
CA PHE A 132 -9.38 -3.83 -2.35
C PHE A 132 -9.22 -3.48 -0.86
N PHE A 133 -10.28 -3.10 -0.15
CA PHE A 133 -10.18 -2.83 1.29
C PHE A 133 -9.73 -4.03 2.11
N ILE A 134 -10.29 -5.21 1.81
CA ILE A 134 -9.92 -6.45 2.51
C ILE A 134 -8.44 -6.75 2.24
N TYR A 135 -8.01 -6.63 0.98
CA TYR A 135 -6.61 -6.77 0.60
C TYR A 135 -5.71 -5.78 1.35
N GLN A 136 -6.02 -4.49 1.33
CA GLN A 136 -5.19 -3.46 1.97
C GLN A 136 -5.10 -3.66 3.49
N ALA A 137 -6.20 -4.05 4.14
CA ALA A 137 -6.20 -4.35 5.57
C ALA A 137 -5.26 -5.52 5.91
N VAL A 138 -5.29 -6.60 5.12
CA VAL A 138 -4.40 -7.75 5.31
C VAL A 138 -2.93 -7.35 5.09
N ILE A 139 -2.66 -6.55 4.04
CA ILE A 139 -1.30 -6.07 3.74
C ILE A 139 -0.75 -5.19 4.86
N ILE A 140 -1.53 -4.26 5.41
CA ILE A 140 -1.09 -3.41 6.53
C ILE A 140 -0.70 -4.27 7.73
N VAL A 141 -1.50 -5.27 8.09
CA VAL A 141 -1.19 -6.18 9.21
C VAL A 141 0.09 -6.97 8.93
N LEU A 142 0.22 -7.55 7.73
CA LEU A 142 1.40 -8.33 7.36
C LEU A 142 2.68 -7.47 7.37
N MET A 143 2.61 -6.26 6.83
CA MET A 143 3.73 -5.31 6.85
C MET A 143 4.09 -4.88 8.28
N THR A 144 3.11 -4.77 9.18
CA THR A 144 3.35 -4.46 10.59
C THR A 144 4.11 -5.57 11.29
N ILE A 145 3.71 -6.82 11.09
CA ILE A 145 4.43 -7.97 11.63
C ILE A 145 5.86 -8.00 11.08
N PHE A 146 6.03 -7.82 9.76
CA PHE A 146 7.33 -7.85 9.11
C PHE A 146 8.29 -6.78 9.65
N VAL A 147 7.81 -5.54 9.84
CA VAL A 147 8.64 -4.46 10.40
C VAL A 147 9.00 -4.74 11.86
N ILE A 148 8.09 -5.28 12.67
CA ILE A 148 8.41 -5.68 14.05
C ILE A 148 9.51 -6.75 14.06
N VAL A 149 9.44 -7.76 13.19
CA VAL A 149 10.48 -8.79 13.08
C VAL A 149 11.82 -8.18 12.70
N ILE A 150 11.85 -7.29 11.71
CA ILE A 150 13.06 -6.58 11.30
C ILE A 150 13.67 -5.78 12.46
N LEU A 151 12.84 -5.03 13.19
CA LEU A 151 13.31 -4.21 14.32
C LEU A 151 13.88 -5.07 15.47
N VAL A 152 13.39 -6.29 15.65
CA VAL A 152 13.88 -7.23 16.67
C VAL A 152 15.17 -7.93 16.24
N VAL A 153 15.28 -8.29 14.96
CA VAL A 153 16.42 -9.07 14.43
C VAL A 153 17.63 -8.18 14.14
N ILE A 154 17.42 -6.98 13.62
CA ILE A 154 18.53 -6.12 13.21
C ILE A 154 19.07 -5.37 14.44
N PHE A 155 20.28 -5.75 14.86
CA PHE A 155 21.11 -4.94 15.76
C PHE A 155 21.66 -3.71 15.03
N ALA A 156 20.75 -2.79 14.66
CA ALA A 156 21.09 -1.54 14.00
C ALA A 156 21.52 -0.48 15.03
N PRO A 157 22.35 0.50 14.62
CA PRO A 157 22.58 1.68 15.44
C PRO A 157 21.25 2.40 15.73
N ILE A 158 21.14 2.97 16.93
CA ILE A 158 19.90 3.61 17.43
C ILE A 158 19.35 4.66 16.45
N GLU A 159 20.23 5.40 15.79
CA GLU A 159 19.85 6.43 14.81
C GLU A 159 19.07 5.85 13.61
N ALA A 160 19.51 4.70 13.09
CA ALA A 160 18.84 4.03 11.99
C ALA A 160 17.47 3.47 12.42
N ILE A 161 17.37 2.98 13.66
CA ILE A 161 16.12 2.48 14.23
C ILE A 161 15.09 3.61 14.34
N ILE A 162 15.48 4.77 14.88
CA ILE A 162 14.59 5.93 15.02
C ILE A 162 14.11 6.41 13.64
N GLY A 163 15.03 6.54 12.68
CA GLY A 163 14.69 6.94 11.31
C GLY A 163 13.70 5.98 10.65
N ALA A 164 13.94 4.68 10.77
CA ALA A 164 13.06 3.63 10.26
C ALA A 164 11.67 3.69 10.93
N ALA A 165 11.61 3.87 12.25
CA ALA A 165 10.37 3.96 13.00
C ALA A 165 9.52 5.17 12.58
N ILE A 166 10.13 6.35 12.43
CA ILE A 166 9.42 7.56 11.98
C ILE A 166 8.88 7.38 10.56
N SER A 167 9.72 6.90 9.63
CA SER A 167 9.32 6.61 8.26
C SER A 167 8.12 5.64 8.22
N TYR A 168 8.17 4.60 9.05
CA TYR A 168 7.13 3.61 9.15
C TYR A 168 5.81 4.17 9.72
N ILE A 169 5.86 5.01 10.75
CA ILE A 169 4.68 5.67 11.32
C ILE A 169 4.01 6.58 10.28
N ILE A 170 4.79 7.36 9.54
CA ILE A 170 4.29 8.22 8.46
C ILE A 170 3.62 7.36 7.38
N GLN A 171 4.25 6.25 7.01
CA GLN A 171 3.70 5.32 6.03
C GLN A 171 2.37 4.73 6.48
N ILE A 172 2.28 4.15 7.69
CA ILE A 172 0.99 3.64 8.22
C ILE A 172 -0.06 4.75 8.23
N SER A 173 0.31 5.94 8.71
CA SER A 173 -0.63 7.06 8.83
C SER A 173 -1.23 7.42 7.48
N LEU A 174 -0.42 7.44 6.42
CA LEU A 174 -0.87 7.65 5.04
C LEU A 174 -1.78 6.53 4.54
N GLU A 175 -1.45 5.26 4.80
CA GLU A 175 -2.27 4.10 4.40
C GLU A 175 -3.64 4.10 5.10
N VAL A 176 -3.66 4.40 6.41
CA VAL A 176 -4.90 4.49 7.20
C VAL A 176 -5.76 5.65 6.73
N TYR A 177 -5.15 6.82 6.49
CA TYR A 177 -5.85 7.97 5.92
C TYR A 177 -6.48 7.62 4.57
N TYR A 178 -5.74 6.92 3.72
CA TYR A 178 -6.21 6.48 2.41
C TYR A 178 -7.43 5.55 2.51
N ILE A 179 -7.37 4.54 3.39
CA ILE A 179 -8.50 3.64 3.65
C ILE A 179 -9.71 4.42 4.15
N PHE A 180 -9.51 5.40 5.03
CA PHE A 180 -10.61 6.21 5.57
C PHE A 180 -11.32 7.02 4.48
N VAL A 181 -10.55 7.71 3.62
CA VAL A 181 -11.09 8.50 2.51
C VAL A 181 -11.85 7.61 1.51
N LEU A 182 -11.25 6.49 1.12
CA LEU A 182 -11.89 5.52 0.26
C LEU A 182 -13.19 4.99 0.89
N ARG A 183 -13.19 4.69 2.20
CA ARG A 183 -14.35 4.11 2.89
C ARG A 183 -15.53 5.08 2.87
N ARG A 184 -15.25 6.36 3.11
CA ARG A 184 -16.27 7.41 3.02
C ARG A 184 -16.87 7.47 1.61
N HIS A 185 -16.06 7.35 0.57
CA HIS A 185 -16.54 7.31 -0.81
C HIS A 185 -17.37 6.06 -1.12
N TYR A 186 -16.91 4.90 -0.65
CA TYR A 186 -17.61 3.62 -0.80
C TYR A 186 -19.04 3.67 -0.23
N LEU A 187 -19.21 4.22 0.98
CA LEU A 187 -20.53 4.33 1.62
C LEU A 187 -21.49 5.20 0.80
N ASN A 188 -21.00 6.31 0.24
CA ASN A 188 -21.80 7.19 -0.62
C ASN A 188 -22.28 6.45 -1.90
N MET A 189 -21.43 5.60 -2.47
CA MET A 189 -21.79 4.77 -3.63
C MET A 189 -22.86 3.71 -3.31
N GLU A 190 -22.87 3.16 -2.09
CA GLU A 190 -23.91 2.21 -1.68
C GLU A 190 -25.25 2.88 -1.43
N GLU A 191 -25.26 4.06 -0.80
CA GLU A 191 -26.48 4.84 -0.58
C GLU A 191 -27.17 5.21 -1.91
N HIS A 192 -26.39 5.66 -2.91
CA HIS A 192 -26.93 5.96 -4.23
C HIS A 192 -27.58 4.72 -4.89
N LYS A 193 -26.96 3.54 -4.76
CA LYS A 193 -27.53 2.29 -5.27
C LYS A 193 -28.83 1.89 -4.57
N GLN A 194 -28.92 2.09 -3.26
CA GLN A 194 -30.13 1.79 -2.49
C GLN A 194 -31.29 2.69 -2.91
N ASN A 195 -31.05 4.00 -3.06
CA ASN A 195 -32.08 4.93 -3.51
C ASN A 195 -32.63 4.56 -4.89
N LEU A 196 -31.75 4.20 -5.83
CA LEU A 196 -32.16 3.73 -7.15
C LEU A 196 -33.04 2.46 -7.07
N MET A 197 -32.74 1.51 -6.19
CA MET A 197 -33.55 0.29 -6.04
C MET A 197 -34.96 0.55 -5.49
N VAL A 198 -35.13 1.56 -4.65
CA VAL A 198 -36.44 1.94 -4.10
C VAL A 198 -37.33 2.55 -5.18
N ASP A 199 -36.77 3.38 -6.07
CA ASP A 199 -37.52 4.03 -7.16
C ASP A 199 -38.06 3.02 -8.19
N TRP A 200 -37.43 1.86 -8.36
CA TRP A 200 -37.94 0.81 -9.26
C TRP A 200 -39.11 0.00 -8.69
N GLN A 201 -39.44 0.17 -7.41
CA GLN A 201 -40.49 -0.60 -6.72
C GLN A 201 -41.80 0.17 -6.54
N GLY A 202 -41.82 1.48 -6.80
CA GLY A 202 -43.00 2.36 -6.68
C GLY A 202 -43.63 2.69 -8.02
#